data_AF-A0A6J1AQM6-F1
#
_entry.id   AF-A0A6J1AQM6-F1
#
_cell.length_a   1.000
_cell.length_b   1.000
_cell.length_c   1.000
_cell.angle_alpha   90.00
_cell.angle_beta   90.00
_cell.angle_gamma   90.00
#
_symmetry.space_group_name_H-M   'P 1'
#
loop_
_entity.id
_entity.type
_entity.pdbx_description
1 polymer ?
#
loop_
_entity_poly.entity_id
_entity_poly.type
_entity_poly.pdbx_seq_one_letter_code
_entity_poly.pdbx_strand_id
1 'polypeptide(L)'
;MVRSKAPSKKQQKKGIDFKKIKRKLGRKLPPPKNATNTEIKSKAIVLPEQSVATDKEGLAVSKKGLTLKELLQQTSHHNAKVRRDALMGIKDLVLKHPAELRLHRYAVIEKLRERISDNDKVVREALYQLFKSEIFPGCAEDNQGLFISLVMTYIFNAMTNLSIDIRLMAFRFFDLVVQYYPPCFSLYAEKILQSYEDILRKNQFYLEDKGKLKSTLSGLVRCLSLLPSKKPGCEKNILGERKIHAFEPNVPTENTGM
;
A
#
# COMPACT_ATOMS: atom_id res chain seq x y z
N MET A 1 35.14 78.92 38.41
CA MET A 1 33.96 78.37 39.13
C MET A 1 32.74 78.45 38.21
N VAL A 2 32.30 77.33 37.64
CA VAL A 2 31.03 77.27 36.87
C VAL A 2 30.24 76.09 37.43
N ARG A 3 29.13 76.39 38.11
CA ARG A 3 28.24 75.41 38.73
C ARG A 3 27.54 74.57 37.67
N SER A 4 27.66 73.25 37.77
CA SER A 4 26.89 72.27 37.02
C SER A 4 25.41 72.34 37.43
N LYS A 5 24.51 72.61 36.46
CA LYS A 5 23.06 72.49 36.64
C LYS A 5 22.70 71.01 36.74
N ALA A 6 22.13 70.59 37.87
CA ALA A 6 21.59 69.25 38.05
C ALA A 6 20.44 68.98 37.04
N PRO A 7 20.31 67.74 36.52
CA PRO A 7 19.20 67.38 35.65
C PRO A 7 17.90 67.38 36.46
N SER A 8 16.90 68.11 35.98
CA SER A 8 15.56 68.12 36.57
C SER A 8 14.97 66.70 36.49
N LYS A 9 14.80 66.06 37.64
CA LYS A 9 13.99 64.83 37.77
C LYS A 9 12.61 65.13 37.19
N LYS A 10 12.32 64.59 36.00
CA LYS A 10 10.94 64.51 35.50
C LYS A 10 10.14 63.75 36.54
N GLN A 11 9.34 64.46 37.32
CA GLN A 11 8.34 63.87 38.19
C GLN A 11 7.50 62.94 37.31
N GLN A 12 7.68 61.63 37.50
CA GLN A 12 6.78 60.64 36.93
C GLN A 12 5.41 60.97 37.51
N LYS A 13 4.50 61.52 36.69
CA LYS A 13 3.11 61.77 37.06
C LYS A 13 2.45 60.43 37.37
N LYS A 14 2.62 59.95 38.60
CA LYS A 14 1.80 58.90 39.20
C LYS A 14 0.38 59.45 39.30
N GLY A 15 -0.59 58.68 38.81
CA GLY A 15 -2.03 58.92 38.99
C GLY A 15 -2.66 59.90 38.00
N ILE A 16 -2.61 59.63 36.70
CA ILE A 16 -3.59 60.21 35.77
C ILE A 16 -4.49 59.07 35.30
N ASP A 17 -5.68 58.99 35.89
CA ASP A 17 -6.66 57.93 35.64
C ASP A 17 -7.19 57.97 34.20
N PHE A 18 -7.20 59.16 33.59
CA PHE A 18 -7.64 59.36 32.21
C PHE A 18 -6.53 59.96 31.35
N LYS A 19 -5.76 59.09 30.70
CA LYS A 19 -4.86 59.50 29.60
C LYS A 19 -5.66 59.64 28.31
N LYS A 20 -5.64 60.83 27.70
CA LYS A 20 -6.18 61.06 26.35
C LYS A 20 -5.07 60.79 25.34
N ILE A 21 -5.33 59.90 24.37
CA ILE A 21 -4.38 59.57 23.32
C ILE A 21 -4.27 60.78 22.38
N LYS A 22 -3.04 61.20 22.05
CA LYS A 22 -2.81 62.28 21.07
C LYS A 22 -3.31 61.81 19.70
N ARG A 23 -4.19 62.60 19.07
CA ARG A 23 -4.71 62.33 17.73
C ARG A 23 -3.55 62.26 16.75
N LYS A 24 -3.38 61.12 16.08
CA LYS A 24 -2.43 60.98 14.96
C LYS A 24 -3.19 61.23 13.67
N LEU A 25 -2.75 62.22 12.89
CA LEU A 25 -3.31 62.53 11.58
C LEU A 25 -3.22 61.28 10.67
N GLY A 26 -4.29 60.98 9.92
CA GLY A 26 -4.35 59.84 8.99
C GLY A 26 -4.75 58.48 9.57
N ARG A 27 -5.04 58.35 10.88
CA ARG A 27 -5.58 57.11 11.48
C ARG A 27 -7.05 57.26 11.88
N LYS A 28 -7.83 56.18 11.74
CA LYS A 28 -9.23 56.15 12.20
C LYS A 28 -9.30 56.45 13.70
N LEU A 29 -10.30 57.24 14.08
CA LEU A 29 -10.52 57.61 15.47
C LEU A 29 -10.89 56.35 16.28
N PRO A 30 -10.25 56.08 17.44
CA PRO A 30 -10.62 54.95 18.26
C PRO A 30 -12.06 55.11 18.78
N PRO A 31 -12.78 54.01 19.03
CA PRO A 31 -14.10 54.03 19.65
C PRO A 31 -14.07 54.82 20.97
N PRO A 32 -15.19 55.46 21.35
CA PRO A 32 -15.26 56.22 22.59
C PRO A 32 -15.05 55.28 23.80
N LYS A 33 -14.52 55.81 24.91
CA LYS A 33 -14.08 55.00 26.06
C LYS A 33 -15.20 54.23 26.77
N ASN A 34 -16.44 54.61 26.56
CA ASN A 34 -17.66 53.97 27.05
C ASN A 34 -18.28 52.98 26.05
N ALA A 35 -17.65 52.78 24.87
CA ALA A 35 -18.13 51.80 23.90
C ALA A 35 -17.88 50.38 24.42
N THR A 36 -18.96 49.63 24.59
CA THR A 36 -18.89 48.20 24.89
C THR A 36 -18.64 47.45 23.58
N ASN A 37 -17.59 46.64 23.54
CA ASN A 37 -17.34 45.77 22.39
C ASN A 37 -18.32 44.58 22.43
N THR A 38 -19.21 44.47 21.45
CA THR A 38 -20.20 43.40 21.32
C THR A 38 -19.73 42.26 20.40
N GLU A 39 -18.47 42.28 19.97
CA GLU A 39 -17.89 41.21 19.15
C GLU A 39 -17.66 39.94 19.99
N ILE A 40 -18.66 39.07 20.02
CA ILE A 40 -18.58 37.74 20.63
C ILE A 40 -18.21 36.73 19.54
N LYS A 41 -17.06 36.06 19.69
CA LYS A 41 -16.64 34.96 18.81
C LYS A 41 -16.84 33.63 19.55
N SER A 42 -17.84 32.86 19.14
CA SER A 42 -18.03 31.47 19.59
C SER A 42 -17.60 30.50 18.49
N LYS A 43 -17.06 29.34 18.90
CA LYS A 43 -16.78 28.20 18.03
C LYS A 43 -17.49 26.98 18.57
N ALA A 44 -18.09 26.19 17.69
CA ALA A 44 -18.70 24.92 18.05
C ALA A 44 -17.63 23.89 18.40
N ILE A 45 -17.91 23.05 19.41
CA ILE A 45 -17.10 21.88 19.73
C ILE A 45 -17.62 20.74 18.84
N VAL A 46 -16.75 20.18 18.01
CA VAL A 46 -17.05 18.98 17.22
C VAL A 46 -16.48 17.78 17.96
N LEU A 47 -17.36 16.94 18.50
CA LEU A 47 -16.99 15.69 19.15
C LEU A 47 -16.91 14.58 18.09
N PRO A 48 -15.85 13.76 18.07
CA PRO A 48 -15.81 12.61 17.18
C PRO A 48 -16.92 11.61 17.53
N GLU A 49 -17.64 11.15 16.50
CA GLU A 49 -18.67 10.12 16.65
C GLU A 49 -18.05 8.78 17.03
N GLN A 50 -18.71 8.06 17.95
CA GLN A 50 -18.32 6.71 18.35
C GLN A 50 -19.15 5.68 17.56
N SER A 51 -18.55 4.54 17.20
CA SER A 51 -19.15 3.47 16.36
C SER A 51 -20.47 2.88 16.90
N VAL A 52 -20.82 3.15 18.16
CA VAL A 52 -22.09 2.76 18.79
C VAL A 52 -23.25 3.67 18.37
N ALA A 53 -22.96 4.92 17.98
CA ALA A 53 -23.95 5.92 17.57
C ALA A 53 -24.26 5.90 16.07
N THR A 54 -23.56 5.07 15.29
CA THR A 54 -23.80 4.95 13.85
C THR A 54 -24.85 3.87 13.62
N ASP A 55 -25.98 4.22 13.01
CA ASP A 55 -27.00 3.24 12.62
C ASP A 55 -26.41 2.26 11.59
N LYS A 56 -26.28 1.00 11.99
CA LYS A 56 -25.78 -0.10 11.15
C LYS A 56 -26.90 -0.91 10.52
N GLU A 57 -28.13 -0.41 10.60
CA GLU A 57 -29.31 -1.06 10.04
C GLU A 57 -29.17 -1.15 8.51
N GLY A 58 -29.07 -2.38 7.99
CA GLY A 58 -28.92 -2.65 6.56
C GLY A 58 -27.49 -2.77 6.02
N LEU A 59 -26.45 -2.52 6.83
CA LEU A 59 -25.05 -2.70 6.41
C LEU A 59 -24.55 -4.12 6.68
N ALA A 60 -23.70 -4.63 5.78
CA ALA A 60 -23.03 -5.91 5.98
C ALA A 60 -22.06 -5.83 7.17
N VAL A 61 -22.36 -6.58 8.24
CA VAL A 61 -21.57 -6.57 9.49
C VAL A 61 -20.97 -7.94 9.82
N SER A 62 -19.76 -7.90 10.37
CA SER A 62 -19.10 -9.09 10.88
C SER A 62 -19.76 -9.57 12.18
N LYS A 63 -19.36 -10.74 12.71
CA LYS A 63 -19.88 -11.28 13.99
C LYS A 63 -19.71 -10.31 15.17
N LYS A 64 -18.73 -9.41 15.09
CA LYS A 64 -18.45 -8.35 16.09
C LYS A 64 -19.17 -7.02 15.80
N GLY A 65 -20.09 -6.97 14.84
CA GLY A 65 -20.81 -5.74 14.48
C GLY A 65 -19.96 -4.68 13.77
N LEU A 66 -18.84 -5.09 13.16
CA LEU A 66 -17.92 -4.20 12.44
C LEU A 66 -18.20 -4.26 10.93
N THR A 67 -18.18 -3.10 10.29
CA THR A 67 -18.31 -2.93 8.84
C THR A 67 -17.00 -3.27 8.13
N LEU A 68 -17.06 -3.51 6.81
CA LEU A 68 -15.87 -3.75 6.00
C LEU A 68 -14.84 -2.61 6.11
N LYS A 69 -15.30 -1.36 6.09
CA LYS A 69 -14.43 -0.17 6.20
C LYS A 69 -13.68 -0.12 7.53
N GLU A 70 -14.37 -0.37 8.65
CA GLU A 70 -13.76 -0.40 9.98
C GLU A 70 -12.73 -1.54 10.09
N LEU A 71 -13.07 -2.72 9.56
CA LEU A 71 -12.16 -3.86 9.54
C LEU A 71 -10.90 -3.59 8.71
N LEU A 72 -11.06 -3.01 7.51
CA LEU A 72 -9.93 -2.61 6.68
C LEU A 72 -9.03 -1.60 7.40
N GLN A 73 -9.60 -0.64 8.13
CA GLN A 73 -8.82 0.31 8.93
C GLN A 73 -8.05 -0.38 10.07
N GLN A 74 -8.65 -1.36 10.73
CA GLN A 74 -8.00 -2.13 11.80
C GLN A 74 -6.83 -2.99 11.28
N THR A 75 -6.77 -3.32 9.98
CA THR A 75 -5.61 -4.03 9.40
C THR A 75 -4.32 -3.21 9.46
N SER A 76 -4.38 -1.88 9.56
CA SER A 76 -3.21 -1.00 9.69
C SER A 76 -2.83 -0.69 11.15
N HIS A 77 -3.49 -1.32 12.12
CA HIS A 77 -3.25 -1.04 13.54
C HIS A 77 -1.86 -1.53 14.00
N HIS A 78 -1.23 -0.82 14.94
CA HIS A 78 0.11 -1.14 15.43
C HIS A 78 0.19 -2.51 16.13
N ASN A 79 -0.88 -2.92 16.81
CA ASN A 79 -0.97 -4.21 17.50
C ASN A 79 -1.28 -5.36 16.53
N ALA A 80 -0.40 -6.37 16.46
CA ALA A 80 -0.54 -7.54 15.60
C ALA A 80 -1.79 -8.38 15.88
N LYS A 81 -2.22 -8.50 17.15
CA LYS A 81 -3.45 -9.24 17.50
C LYS A 81 -4.68 -8.59 16.87
N VAL A 82 -4.74 -7.26 16.90
CA VAL A 82 -5.83 -6.48 16.28
C VAL A 82 -5.83 -6.67 14.78
N ARG A 83 -4.65 -6.59 14.12
CA ARG A 83 -4.54 -6.81 12.67
C ARG A 83 -5.02 -8.21 12.27
N ARG A 84 -4.58 -9.25 12.99
CA ARG A 84 -5.00 -10.64 12.74
C ARG A 84 -6.50 -10.80 12.93
N ASP A 85 -7.06 -10.28 14.01
CA ASP A 85 -8.49 -10.37 14.29
C ASP A 85 -9.32 -9.62 13.25
N ALA A 86 -8.81 -8.51 12.71
CA ALA A 86 -9.42 -7.81 11.59
C ALA A 86 -9.44 -8.66 10.32
N LEU A 87 -8.34 -9.34 9.97
CA LEU A 87 -8.28 -10.25 8.82
C LEU A 87 -9.28 -11.41 8.96
N MET A 88 -9.40 -11.98 10.15
CA MET A 88 -10.41 -13.01 10.44
C MET A 88 -11.83 -12.46 10.36
N GLY A 89 -12.04 -11.22 10.84
CA GLY A 89 -13.31 -10.52 10.72
C GLY A 89 -13.73 -10.26 9.28
N ILE A 90 -12.77 -9.92 8.41
CA ILE A 90 -12.97 -9.76 6.96
C ILE A 90 -13.36 -11.11 6.35
N LYS A 91 -12.64 -12.18 6.67
CA LYS A 91 -12.99 -13.53 6.20
C LYS A 91 -14.44 -13.90 6.55
N ASP A 92 -14.81 -13.73 7.81
CA ASP A 92 -16.17 -14.00 8.28
C ASP A 92 -17.23 -13.12 7.61
N LEU A 93 -16.90 -11.86 7.31
CA LEU A 93 -17.81 -10.93 6.64
C LEU A 93 -18.06 -11.34 5.19
N VAL A 94 -16.99 -11.68 4.45
CA VAL A 94 -17.09 -12.10 3.04
C VAL A 94 -17.89 -13.38 2.91
N LEU A 95 -17.71 -14.34 3.82
CA LEU A 95 -18.47 -15.59 3.83
C LEU A 95 -19.98 -15.37 4.02
N LYS A 96 -20.36 -14.35 4.80
CA LYS A 96 -21.78 -13.99 5.01
C LYS A 96 -22.35 -13.14 3.89
N HIS A 97 -21.54 -12.22 3.36
CA HIS A 97 -21.96 -11.21 2.38
C HIS A 97 -20.99 -11.17 1.19
N PRO A 98 -21.01 -12.19 0.29
CA PRO A 98 -20.07 -12.25 -0.84
C PRO A 98 -20.27 -11.10 -1.85
N ALA A 99 -21.48 -10.55 -1.94
CA ALA A 99 -21.77 -9.40 -2.81
C ALA A 99 -20.99 -8.13 -2.40
N GLU A 100 -20.78 -7.93 -1.10
CA GLU A 100 -20.03 -6.78 -0.56
C GLU A 100 -18.58 -6.79 -1.03
N LEU A 101 -17.97 -7.99 -1.08
CA LEU A 101 -16.60 -8.14 -1.60
C LEU A 101 -16.53 -7.78 -3.08
N ARG A 102 -17.51 -8.19 -3.90
CA ARG A 102 -17.54 -7.86 -5.33
C ARG A 102 -17.62 -6.36 -5.55
N LEU A 103 -18.42 -5.65 -4.73
CA LEU A 103 -18.59 -4.21 -4.81
C LEU A 103 -17.31 -3.44 -4.41
N HIS A 104 -16.65 -3.88 -3.33
CA HIS A 104 -15.50 -3.17 -2.75
C HIS A 104 -14.14 -3.84 -3.01
N ARG A 105 -14.05 -4.73 -4.01
CA ARG A 105 -12.86 -5.55 -4.28
C ARG A 105 -11.56 -4.74 -4.31
N TYR A 106 -11.52 -3.66 -5.07
CA TYR A 106 -10.30 -2.88 -5.26
C TYR A 106 -9.84 -2.21 -3.96
N ALA A 107 -10.77 -1.67 -3.17
CA ALA A 107 -10.44 -1.05 -1.88
C ALA A 107 -9.92 -2.08 -0.88
N VAL A 108 -10.50 -3.29 -0.87
CA VAL A 108 -10.02 -4.40 -0.04
C VAL A 108 -8.60 -4.78 -0.45
N ILE A 109 -8.36 -4.99 -1.74
CA ILE A 109 -7.05 -5.36 -2.30
C ILE A 109 -6.00 -4.30 -1.99
N GLU A 110 -6.36 -3.03 -2.18
CA GLU A 110 -5.45 -1.90 -2.01
C GLU A 110 -4.88 -1.83 -0.58
N LYS A 111 -5.71 -2.15 0.42
CA LYS A 111 -5.28 -2.20 1.82
C LYS A 111 -4.61 -3.51 2.20
N LEU A 112 -5.14 -4.64 1.73
CA LEU A 112 -4.63 -5.96 2.10
C LEU A 112 -3.25 -6.26 1.48
N ARG A 113 -2.94 -5.75 0.28
CA ARG A 113 -1.62 -5.94 -0.36
C ARG A 113 -0.46 -5.41 0.48
N GLU A 114 -0.68 -4.34 1.25
CA GLU A 114 0.36 -3.78 2.13
C GLU A 114 0.75 -4.74 3.27
N ARG A 115 -0.14 -5.67 3.63
CA ARG A 115 0.06 -6.63 4.72
C ARG A 115 0.86 -7.86 4.30
N ILE A 116 1.22 -8.00 3.02
CA ILE A 116 2.08 -9.10 2.53
C ILE A 116 3.45 -9.06 3.23
N SER A 117 3.96 -7.86 3.48
CA SER A 117 5.24 -7.61 4.17
C SER A 117 5.07 -7.33 5.67
N ASP A 118 3.98 -7.78 6.31
CA ASP A 118 3.79 -7.57 7.76
C ASP A 118 4.91 -8.25 8.56
N ASN A 119 5.33 -7.64 9.68
CA ASN A 119 6.39 -8.19 10.52
C ASN A 119 5.96 -9.48 11.24
N ASP A 120 4.67 -9.60 11.58
CA ASP A 120 4.16 -10.74 12.34
C ASP A 120 3.81 -11.93 11.43
N LYS A 121 4.36 -13.11 11.76
CA LYS A 121 4.16 -14.35 10.99
C LYS A 121 2.68 -14.79 10.96
N VAL A 122 1.96 -14.65 12.07
CA VAL A 122 0.57 -15.09 12.19
C VAL A 122 -0.34 -14.20 11.34
N VAL A 123 -0.06 -12.89 11.31
CA VAL A 123 -0.76 -11.96 10.41
C VAL A 123 -0.54 -12.33 8.95
N ARG A 124 0.71 -12.61 8.54
CA ARG A 124 1.03 -13.02 7.16
C ARG A 124 0.32 -14.33 6.77
N GLU A 125 0.28 -15.32 7.65
CA GLU A 125 -0.41 -16.58 7.37
C GLU A 125 -1.93 -16.39 7.31
N ALA A 126 -2.52 -15.60 8.21
CA ALA A 126 -3.95 -15.27 8.17
C ALA A 126 -4.32 -14.56 6.85
N LEU A 127 -3.48 -13.63 6.40
CA LEU A 127 -3.64 -12.95 5.11
C LEU A 127 -3.56 -13.96 3.95
N TYR A 128 -2.58 -14.87 3.97
CA TYR A 128 -2.43 -15.90 2.95
C TYR A 128 -3.69 -16.77 2.83
N GLN A 129 -4.23 -17.22 3.96
CA GLN A 129 -5.46 -18.00 3.99
C GLN A 129 -6.66 -17.21 3.46
N LEU A 130 -6.78 -15.92 3.82
CA LEU A 130 -7.84 -15.05 3.31
C LEU A 130 -7.76 -14.87 1.79
N PHE A 131 -6.55 -14.66 1.24
CA PHE A 131 -6.36 -14.56 -0.20
C PHE A 131 -6.75 -15.85 -0.91
N LYS A 132 -6.29 -16.99 -0.38
CA LYS A 132 -6.55 -18.32 -0.95
C LYS A 132 -8.03 -18.69 -0.93
N SER A 133 -8.73 -18.51 0.19
CA SER A 133 -10.09 -19.02 0.34
C SER A 133 -11.16 -18.06 -0.18
N GLU A 134 -10.96 -16.75 -0.04
CA GLU A 134 -12.02 -15.77 -0.34
C GLU A 134 -11.67 -14.84 -1.50
N ILE A 135 -10.50 -14.19 -1.48
CA ILE A 135 -10.20 -13.08 -2.41
C ILE A 135 -9.99 -13.58 -3.84
N PHE A 136 -9.12 -14.58 -4.05
CA PHE A 136 -8.87 -15.09 -5.40
C PHE A 136 -10.12 -15.74 -6.03
N PRO A 137 -10.87 -16.62 -5.32
CA PRO A 137 -12.12 -17.16 -5.85
C PRO A 137 -13.18 -16.10 -6.14
N GLY A 138 -13.30 -15.07 -5.29
CA GLY A 138 -14.28 -13.99 -5.46
C GLY A 138 -13.98 -13.01 -6.60
N CYS A 139 -12.76 -13.03 -7.15
CA CYS A 139 -12.27 -12.11 -8.19
C CYS A 139 -12.12 -12.77 -9.58
N ALA A 140 -12.76 -13.91 -9.82
CA ALA A 140 -12.54 -14.72 -11.02
C ALA A 140 -13.00 -14.06 -12.34
N GLU A 141 -13.97 -13.14 -12.31
CA GLU A 141 -14.78 -12.81 -13.50
C GLU A 141 -14.43 -11.48 -14.21
N ASP A 142 -13.84 -10.47 -13.55
CA ASP A 142 -13.46 -9.22 -14.25
C ASP A 142 -12.07 -8.69 -13.86
N ASN A 143 -11.32 -8.22 -14.86
CA ASN A 143 -10.11 -7.39 -14.70
C ASN A 143 -9.02 -7.98 -13.79
N GLN A 144 -8.85 -9.30 -13.82
CA GLN A 144 -7.81 -10.01 -13.08
C GLN A 144 -6.41 -9.40 -13.29
N GLY A 145 -6.09 -8.94 -14.51
CA GLY A 145 -4.79 -8.32 -14.79
C GLY A 145 -4.44 -7.12 -13.91
N LEU A 146 -5.40 -6.21 -13.67
CA LEU A 146 -5.19 -5.04 -12.80
C LEU A 146 -5.00 -5.47 -11.34
N PHE A 147 -5.85 -6.38 -10.86
CA PHE A 147 -5.74 -6.95 -9.52
C PHE A 147 -4.36 -7.59 -9.30
N ILE A 148 -3.94 -8.45 -10.22
CA ILE A 148 -2.66 -9.13 -10.15
C ILE A 148 -1.51 -8.13 -10.19
N SER A 149 -1.55 -7.12 -11.06
CA SER A 149 -0.51 -6.08 -11.11
C SER A 149 -0.33 -5.34 -9.78
N LEU A 150 -1.44 -4.99 -9.11
CA LEU A 150 -1.42 -4.31 -7.81
C LEU A 150 -0.81 -5.18 -6.71
N VAL A 151 -1.09 -6.48 -6.71
CA VAL A 151 -0.56 -7.44 -5.72
C VAL A 151 0.90 -7.79 -6.02
N MET A 152 1.25 -8.00 -7.28
CA MET A 152 2.60 -8.41 -7.70
C MET A 152 3.67 -7.38 -7.32
N THR A 153 3.35 -6.09 -7.40
CA THR A 153 4.28 -5.03 -6.96
C THR A 153 4.69 -5.21 -5.49
N TYR A 154 3.74 -5.54 -4.61
CA TYR A 154 4.00 -5.77 -3.19
C TYR A 154 4.69 -7.11 -2.94
N ILE A 155 4.37 -8.14 -3.73
CA ILE A 155 5.07 -9.42 -3.69
C ILE A 155 6.54 -9.23 -4.05
N PHE A 156 6.88 -8.50 -5.13
CA PHE A 156 8.28 -8.25 -5.50
C PHE A 156 9.03 -7.48 -4.41
N ASN A 157 8.40 -6.47 -3.81
CA ASN A 157 8.96 -5.77 -2.67
C ASN A 157 9.18 -6.69 -1.45
N ALA A 158 8.28 -7.67 -1.24
CA ALA A 158 8.42 -8.66 -0.17
C ALA A 158 9.51 -9.71 -0.47
N MET A 159 9.74 -10.06 -1.74
CA MET A 159 10.80 -11.00 -2.17
C MET A 159 12.21 -10.44 -1.93
N THR A 160 12.37 -9.12 -1.96
CA THR A 160 13.65 -8.43 -1.69
C THR A 160 13.79 -7.97 -0.24
N ASN A 161 12.83 -8.31 0.64
CA ASN A 161 12.82 -7.88 2.03
C ASN A 161 14.04 -8.44 2.81
N LEU A 162 14.54 -7.68 3.79
CA LEU A 162 15.66 -8.10 4.63
C LEU A 162 15.32 -9.38 5.43
N SER A 163 14.09 -9.50 5.90
CA SER A 163 13.61 -10.66 6.66
C SER A 163 13.37 -11.87 5.77
N ILE A 164 14.06 -12.98 6.07
CA ILE A 164 13.95 -14.25 5.35
C ILE A 164 12.52 -14.79 5.40
N ASP A 165 11.85 -14.74 6.56
CA ASP A 165 10.49 -15.27 6.69
C ASP A 165 9.46 -14.45 5.90
N ILE A 166 9.71 -13.16 5.66
CA ILE A 166 8.86 -12.34 4.78
C ILE A 166 9.11 -12.74 3.32
N ARG A 167 10.37 -12.89 2.92
CA ARG A 167 10.73 -13.36 1.57
C ARG A 167 10.08 -14.69 1.24
N LEU A 168 10.24 -15.71 2.10
CA LEU A 168 9.66 -17.04 1.88
C LEU A 168 8.13 -17.00 1.77
N MET A 169 7.48 -16.15 2.58
CA MET A 169 6.04 -15.93 2.44
C MET A 169 5.67 -15.26 1.12
N ALA A 170 6.47 -14.32 0.62
CA ALA A 170 6.25 -13.69 -0.68
C ALA A 170 6.22 -14.72 -1.83
N PHE A 171 7.14 -15.69 -1.80
CA PHE A 171 7.13 -16.79 -2.78
C PHE A 171 5.90 -17.69 -2.65
N ARG A 172 5.37 -17.91 -1.45
CA ARG A 172 4.09 -18.61 -1.26
C ARG A 172 2.91 -17.82 -1.83
N PHE A 173 2.87 -16.50 -1.61
CA PHE A 173 1.86 -15.62 -2.21
C PHE A 173 1.96 -15.60 -3.73
N PHE A 174 3.18 -15.60 -4.27
CA PHE A 174 3.41 -15.69 -5.71
C PHE A 174 2.95 -17.03 -6.28
N ASP A 175 3.29 -18.16 -5.66
CA ASP A 175 2.79 -19.49 -6.08
C ASP A 175 1.25 -19.53 -6.06
N LEU A 176 0.63 -18.83 -5.11
CA LEU A 176 -0.82 -18.67 -5.05
C LEU A 176 -1.35 -17.86 -6.25
N VAL A 177 -0.74 -16.72 -6.57
CA VAL A 177 -1.09 -15.92 -7.76
C VAL A 177 -1.01 -16.76 -9.03
N VAL A 178 0.07 -17.53 -9.21
CA VAL A 178 0.26 -18.39 -10.39
C VAL A 178 -0.80 -19.49 -10.49
N GLN A 179 -1.27 -20.02 -9.35
CA GLN A 179 -2.35 -21.01 -9.34
C GLN A 179 -3.68 -20.46 -9.84
N TYR A 180 -4.03 -19.22 -9.49
CA TYR A 180 -5.30 -18.61 -9.90
C TYR A 180 -5.21 -17.83 -11.22
N TYR A 181 -4.03 -17.34 -11.58
CA TYR A 181 -3.80 -16.59 -12.81
C TYR A 181 -2.43 -16.96 -13.43
N PRO A 182 -2.34 -18.12 -14.11
CA PRO A 182 -1.10 -18.62 -14.73
C PRO A 182 -0.40 -17.64 -15.68
N PRO A 183 -1.10 -16.81 -16.50
CA PRO A 183 -0.44 -15.87 -17.42
C PRO A 183 0.47 -14.84 -16.74
N CYS A 184 0.33 -14.59 -15.43
CA CYS A 184 1.21 -13.69 -14.69
C CYS A 184 2.68 -14.09 -14.76
N PHE A 185 2.97 -15.40 -14.80
CA PHE A 185 4.36 -15.84 -14.88
C PHE A 185 5.04 -15.32 -16.14
N SER A 186 4.40 -15.48 -17.31
CA SER A 186 4.94 -15.00 -18.58
C SER A 186 5.15 -13.48 -18.62
N LEU A 187 4.28 -12.71 -17.95
CA LEU A 187 4.37 -11.25 -17.89
C LEU A 187 5.56 -10.74 -17.07
N TYR A 188 6.01 -11.50 -16.06
CA TYR A 188 7.05 -11.08 -15.14
C TYR A 188 8.22 -12.08 -15.03
N ALA A 189 8.37 -12.96 -16.03
CA ALA A 189 9.27 -14.11 -15.97
C ALA A 189 10.70 -13.74 -15.57
N GLU A 190 11.26 -12.70 -16.19
CA GLU A 190 12.62 -12.24 -15.92
C GLU A 190 12.82 -11.85 -14.44
N LYS A 191 11.95 -10.98 -13.90
CA LYS A 191 12.02 -10.54 -12.50
C LYS A 191 11.82 -11.68 -11.51
N ILE A 192 10.91 -12.61 -11.84
CA ILE A 192 10.63 -13.77 -11.00
C ILE A 192 11.84 -14.70 -10.96
N LEU A 193 12.45 -15.00 -12.11
CA LEU A 193 13.64 -15.85 -12.19
C LEU A 193 14.83 -15.23 -11.47
N GLN A 194 15.07 -13.92 -11.63
CA GLN A 194 16.08 -13.18 -10.85
C GLN A 194 15.83 -13.30 -9.34
N SER A 195 14.56 -13.20 -8.90
CA SER A 195 14.20 -13.32 -7.48
C SER A 195 14.46 -14.73 -6.93
N TYR A 196 14.20 -15.78 -7.73
CA TYR A 196 14.54 -17.16 -7.36
C TYR A 196 16.05 -17.41 -7.37
N GLU A 197 16.79 -16.84 -8.32
CA GLU A 197 18.25 -16.89 -8.36
C GLU A 197 18.85 -16.27 -7.10
N ASP A 198 18.33 -15.13 -6.66
CA ASP A 198 18.79 -14.44 -5.45
C ASP A 198 18.61 -15.29 -4.18
N ILE A 199 17.50 -16.03 -4.07
CA ILE A 199 17.31 -17.00 -2.98
C ILE A 199 18.35 -18.10 -3.06
N LEU A 200 18.51 -18.70 -4.24
CA LEU A 200 19.41 -19.82 -4.46
C LEU A 200 20.88 -19.45 -4.21
N ARG A 201 21.29 -18.23 -4.59
CA ARG A 201 22.64 -17.74 -4.33
C ARG A 201 22.88 -17.47 -2.84
N LYS A 202 21.85 -17.01 -2.12
CA LYS A 202 21.89 -16.73 -0.67
C LYS A 202 21.48 -17.94 0.18
N ASN A 203 21.55 -19.15 -0.36
CA ASN A 203 21.10 -20.41 0.25
C ASN A 203 21.70 -20.71 1.64
N GLN A 204 22.85 -20.13 1.98
CA GLN A 204 23.52 -20.34 3.27
C GLN A 204 22.63 -19.98 4.48
N PHE A 205 21.74 -18.99 4.33
CA PHE A 205 20.79 -18.58 5.36
C PHE A 205 19.54 -19.48 5.47
N TYR A 206 19.29 -20.34 4.48
CA TYR A 206 18.10 -21.19 4.40
C TYR A 206 18.36 -22.63 4.88
N LEU A 207 19.58 -22.91 5.36
CA LEU A 207 20.01 -24.24 5.81
C LEU A 207 19.29 -24.72 7.08
N GLU A 208 18.83 -23.82 7.93
CA GLU A 208 18.09 -24.17 9.16
C GLU A 208 16.68 -24.73 8.88
N ASP A 209 16.09 -24.40 7.73
CA ASP A 209 14.70 -24.78 7.41
C ASP A 209 14.57 -25.26 5.95
N LYS A 210 15.21 -26.40 5.67
CA LYS A 210 15.18 -27.08 4.37
C LYS A 210 13.76 -27.32 3.84
N GLY A 211 12.78 -27.48 4.74
CA GLY A 211 11.38 -27.67 4.39
C GLY A 211 10.78 -26.45 3.69
N LYS A 212 11.04 -25.24 4.21
CA LYS A 212 10.57 -24.00 3.58
C LYS A 212 11.20 -23.76 2.22
N LEU A 213 12.51 -23.99 2.07
CA LEU A 213 13.19 -23.85 0.77
C LEU A 213 12.65 -24.85 -0.26
N LYS A 214 12.39 -26.09 0.14
CA LYS A 214 11.75 -27.08 -0.74
C LYS A 214 10.37 -26.60 -1.19
N SER A 215 9.59 -25.99 -0.29
CA SER A 215 8.27 -25.45 -0.63
C SER A 215 8.35 -24.31 -1.64
N THR A 216 9.32 -23.39 -1.51
CA THR A 216 9.48 -22.30 -2.48
C THR A 216 9.97 -22.81 -3.83
N LEU A 217 10.91 -23.76 -3.86
CA LEU A 217 11.36 -24.38 -5.11
C LEU A 217 10.26 -25.19 -5.81
N SER A 218 9.31 -25.75 -5.06
CA SER A 218 8.14 -26.40 -5.67
C SER A 218 7.28 -25.42 -6.48
N GLY A 219 7.19 -24.16 -6.04
CA GLY A 219 6.54 -23.09 -6.80
C GLY A 219 7.30 -22.74 -8.08
N LEU A 220 8.64 -22.70 -8.04
CA LEU A 220 9.46 -22.51 -9.24
C LEU A 220 9.24 -23.65 -10.26
N VAL A 221 9.21 -24.90 -9.81
CA VAL A 221 8.92 -26.06 -10.69
C VAL A 221 7.55 -25.89 -11.36
N ARG A 222 6.55 -25.42 -10.63
CA ARG A 222 5.23 -25.13 -11.20
C ARG A 222 5.31 -24.06 -12.29
N CYS A 223 6.01 -22.95 -12.02
CA CYS A 223 6.21 -21.88 -12.99
C CYS A 223 6.90 -22.37 -14.27
N LEU A 224 7.96 -23.17 -14.14
CA LEU A 224 8.69 -23.71 -15.28
C LEU A 224 7.84 -24.71 -16.09
N SER A 225 6.92 -25.43 -15.43
CA SER A 225 5.98 -26.33 -16.09
C SER A 225 4.93 -25.59 -16.94
N LEU A 226 4.70 -24.29 -16.67
CA LEU A 226 3.81 -23.44 -17.47
C LEU A 226 4.49 -22.86 -18.71
N LEU A 227 5.82 -22.95 -18.82
CA LEU A 227 6.52 -22.51 -20.03
C LEU A 227 6.18 -23.47 -21.17
N PRO A 228 5.95 -22.96 -22.39
CA PRO A 228 5.84 -23.82 -23.56
C PRO A 228 7.16 -24.59 -23.72
N SER A 229 7.17 -25.87 -23.37
CA SER A 229 8.28 -26.74 -23.71
C SER A 229 8.25 -26.90 -25.23
N LYS A 230 9.22 -26.35 -25.95
CA LYS A 230 9.53 -26.85 -27.29
C LYS A 230 9.91 -28.32 -27.10
N LYS A 231 8.97 -29.24 -27.35
CA LYS A 231 9.32 -30.65 -27.55
C LYS A 231 10.20 -30.68 -28.80
N PRO A 232 11.45 -31.17 -28.74
CA PRO A 232 12.17 -31.53 -29.95
C PRO A 232 11.46 -32.76 -30.53
N GLY A 233 10.59 -32.55 -31.51
CA GLY A 233 9.86 -33.62 -32.20
C GLY A 233 8.36 -33.42 -32.24
N CYS A 234 7.90 -32.56 -33.15
CA CYS A 234 6.69 -32.79 -33.96
C CYS A 234 6.67 -31.70 -35.04
N GLU A 235 7.55 -31.83 -36.03
CA GLU A 235 7.29 -31.22 -37.34
C GLU A 235 6.09 -31.95 -37.94
N LYS A 236 4.90 -31.37 -37.78
CA LYS A 236 3.84 -31.57 -38.74
C LYS A 236 3.71 -30.29 -39.54
N ASN A 237 4.20 -30.40 -40.77
CA ASN A 237 4.06 -29.46 -41.87
C ASN A 237 2.69 -28.77 -41.86
N ILE A 238 2.65 -27.47 -41.60
CA ILE A 238 1.68 -26.58 -42.24
C ILE A 238 2.44 -25.31 -42.63
N LEU A 239 2.71 -25.25 -43.93
CA LEU A 239 3.10 -24.10 -44.72
C LEU A 239 2.26 -22.87 -44.36
N GLY A 240 2.94 -21.77 -44.04
CA GLY A 240 2.31 -20.48 -43.77
C GLY A 240 3.40 -19.44 -43.56
N GLU A 241 3.93 -18.93 -44.67
CA GLU A 241 4.96 -17.90 -44.71
C GLU A 241 4.68 -16.74 -43.76
N ARG A 242 5.61 -16.50 -42.83
CA ARG A 242 5.86 -15.14 -42.35
C ARG A 242 7.36 -14.95 -42.17
N LYS A 243 8.02 -14.69 -43.30
CA LYS A 243 9.40 -14.19 -43.34
C LYS A 243 9.44 -12.88 -42.56
N ILE A 244 10.09 -12.90 -41.40
CA ILE A 244 10.49 -11.68 -40.70
C ILE A 244 11.77 -11.24 -41.39
N HIS A 245 11.71 -10.15 -42.16
CA HIS A 245 12.88 -9.57 -42.80
C HIS A 245 13.88 -9.13 -41.74
N ALA A 246 14.98 -9.88 -41.59
CA ALA A 246 16.15 -9.42 -40.87
C ALA A 246 16.99 -8.56 -41.83
N PHE A 247 17.37 -7.40 -41.31
CA PHE A 247 18.19 -6.36 -41.91
C PHE A 247 19.56 -6.92 -42.36
N GLU A 248 19.88 -6.87 -43.66
CA GLU A 248 21.22 -7.15 -44.16
C GLU A 248 22.11 -5.89 -44.04
N PRO A 249 23.29 -5.97 -43.39
CA PRO A 249 24.26 -4.89 -43.43
C PRO A 249 25.04 -4.94 -44.76
N ASN A 250 24.99 -3.85 -45.52
CA ASN A 250 25.83 -3.66 -46.71
C ASN A 250 27.32 -3.62 -46.29
N VAL A 251 28.11 -4.58 -46.78
CA VAL A 251 29.58 -4.52 -46.76
C VAL A 251 30.04 -4.04 -48.15
N PRO A 252 30.97 -3.08 -48.26
CA PRO A 252 31.48 -2.63 -49.55
C PRO A 252 32.55 -3.61 -50.06
N THR A 253 32.35 -4.17 -51.25
CA THR A 253 33.36 -4.98 -51.93
C THR A 253 34.39 -4.09 -52.60
N GLU A 254 35.66 -4.26 -52.20
CA GLU A 254 36.84 -3.70 -52.84
C GLU A 254 36.97 -4.19 -54.28
N ASN A 255 37.08 -3.26 -55.24
CA ASN A 255 37.46 -3.58 -56.62
C ASN A 255 38.98 -3.66 -56.71
N THR A 256 39.51 -4.85 -57.00
CA THR A 256 40.90 -5.05 -57.44
C THR A 256 40.90 -5.72 -58.83
N GLY A 257 41.30 -4.95 -59.85
CA GLY A 257 42.07 -5.35 -61.03
C GLY A 257 41.60 -6.49 -61.95
N MET A 258 41.18 -6.12 -63.17
CA MET A 258 42.02 -6.25 -64.38
C MET A 258 41.73 -5.10 -65.33
#